data_AF-X1J8C8-F1
#
_entry.id   AF-X1J8C8-F1
#
_cell.length_a   1.000
_cell.length_b   1.000
_cell.length_c   1.000
_cell.angle_alpha   90.00
_cell.angle_beta   90.00
_cell.angle_gamma   90.00
#
_symmetry.space_group_name_H-M   'P 1'
#
loop_
_entity.id
_entity.type
_entity.pdbx_description
1 polymer ?
#
loop_
_entity_poly.entity_id
_entity_poly.type
_entity_poly.pdbx_seq_one_letter_code
_entity_poly.pdbx_strand_id
1 'polypeptide(L)'
;MPCASNYTPWQNEWIDEIMELIGCERVKRTYDRDNHLCCGTVVASRHGKEASIRTRRANIEDAKAAGAEAFILQCPLCALNLRDMAKEAGMEPYMLAQLCSLALGEKPAGPGAGLGDDRGWLKIPIGILTGQITQLNELRK
;
A
#
# COMPACT_ATOMS: atom_id res chain seq x y z
N MET A 1 -0.04 -3.41 8.64
CA MET A 1 -0.92 -4.55 8.97
C MET A 1 -2.38 -4.24 8.65
N PRO A 2 -3.16 -5.20 8.11
CA PRO A 2 -4.59 -5.02 7.85
C PRO A 2 -5.43 -5.15 9.13
N CYS A 3 -6.66 -4.61 9.11
CA CYS A 3 -7.61 -4.68 10.23
C CYS A 3 -7.92 -6.12 10.71
N ALA A 4 -7.84 -7.10 9.81
CA ALA A 4 -8.06 -8.50 10.14
C ALA A 4 -6.98 -9.06 11.08
N SER A 5 -5.77 -8.49 11.07
CA SER A 5 -4.68 -8.97 11.91
C SER A 5 -4.86 -8.63 13.39
N ASN A 6 -5.83 -7.77 13.76
CA ASN A 6 -6.25 -7.62 15.16
C ASN A 6 -6.79 -8.94 15.74
N TYR A 7 -7.34 -9.82 14.89
CA TYR A 7 -7.83 -11.13 15.32
C TYR A 7 -6.75 -12.22 15.28
N THR A 8 -5.58 -11.89 14.74
CA THR A 8 -4.44 -12.81 14.62
C THR A 8 -3.11 -12.10 14.97
N PRO A 9 -2.98 -11.56 16.20
CA PRO A 9 -1.85 -10.70 16.58
C PRO A 9 -0.49 -11.40 16.51
N TRP A 10 -0.45 -12.73 16.68
CA TRP A 10 0.76 -13.56 16.53
C TRP A 10 1.39 -13.47 15.13
N GLN A 11 0.63 -13.07 14.11
CA GLN A 11 1.20 -12.82 12.77
C GLN A 11 2.27 -11.72 12.78
N ASN A 12 2.23 -10.79 13.74
CA ASN A 12 3.26 -9.76 13.84
C ASN A 12 4.64 -10.37 14.08
N GLU A 13 4.74 -11.44 14.87
CA GLU A 13 6.00 -12.13 15.15
C GLU A 13 6.57 -12.76 13.88
N TRP A 14 5.73 -13.45 13.10
CA TRP A 14 6.14 -14.05 11.82
C TRP A 14 6.55 -12.99 10.79
N ILE A 15 5.92 -11.82 10.82
CA ILE A 15 6.31 -10.74 9.92
C ILE A 15 7.66 -10.17 10.31
N ASP A 16 7.92 -10.00 11.60
CA ASP A 16 9.22 -9.56 12.07
C ASP A 16 10.32 -10.55 11.69
N GLU A 17 10.07 -11.85 11.85
CA GLU A 17 10.97 -12.93 11.41
C GLU A 17 11.21 -12.87 9.90
N ILE A 18 10.16 -12.69 9.09
CA ILE A 18 10.30 -12.53 7.64
C ILE A 18 11.15 -11.30 7.31
N MET A 19 10.91 -10.16 7.96
CA MET A 19 11.68 -8.92 7.74
C MET A 19 13.17 -9.14 8.06
N GLU A 20 13.47 -9.80 9.17
CA GLU A 20 14.83 -10.16 9.55
C GLU A 20 15.50 -11.07 8.48
N LEU A 21 14.80 -12.12 8.05
CA LEU A 21 15.30 -13.06 7.04
C LEU A 21 15.58 -12.40 5.69
N ILE A 22 14.79 -11.42 5.28
CA ILE A 22 14.98 -10.69 4.02
C ILE A 22 15.87 -9.45 4.14
N GLY A 23 16.45 -9.19 5.33
CA GLY A 23 17.31 -8.04 5.57
C GLY A 23 16.61 -6.69 5.54
N CYS A 24 15.31 -6.65 5.85
CA CYS A 24 14.51 -5.43 5.93
C CYS A 24 14.28 -5.00 7.39
N GLU A 25 14.23 -3.69 7.63
CA GLU A 25 13.84 -3.15 8.94
C GLU A 25 12.36 -2.74 8.94
N ARG A 26 11.58 -3.26 9.89
CA ARG A 26 10.23 -2.78 10.16
C ARG A 26 10.28 -1.59 11.13
N VAL A 27 10.24 -0.38 10.59
CA VAL A 27 10.33 0.86 11.37
C VAL A 27 9.25 0.96 12.46
N LYS A 28 9.64 1.49 13.63
CA LYS A 28 8.69 1.77 14.72
C LYS A 28 7.86 3.02 14.38
N ARG A 29 6.54 2.89 14.49
CA ARG A 29 5.58 3.96 14.22
C ARG A 29 4.32 3.81 15.08
N THR A 30 3.46 4.81 15.09
CA THR A 30 2.28 4.87 15.97
C THR A 30 1.25 3.82 15.61
N TYR A 31 0.90 3.68 14.33
CA TYR A 31 -0.24 2.87 13.89
C TYR A 31 0.17 1.49 13.38
N ASP A 32 0.97 0.77 14.16
CA ASP A 32 1.44 -0.57 13.83
C ASP A 32 1.07 -1.60 14.89
N ARG A 33 1.23 -2.89 14.56
CA ARG A 33 0.95 -4.03 15.45
C ARG A 33 -0.46 -3.96 16.02
N ASP A 34 -0.62 -3.83 17.34
CA ASP A 34 -1.92 -3.81 18.01
C ASP A 34 -2.66 -2.47 17.90
N ASN A 35 -1.98 -1.42 17.40
CA ASN A 35 -2.55 -0.09 17.22
C ASN A 35 -2.77 0.27 15.75
N HIS A 36 -2.91 -0.72 14.86
CA HIS A 36 -3.01 -0.44 13.43
C HIS A 36 -4.35 0.21 13.03
N LEU A 37 -4.28 1.05 12.00
CA LEU A 37 -5.46 1.66 11.39
C LEU A 37 -5.99 0.84 10.22
N CYS A 38 -7.32 0.82 10.07
CA CYS A 38 -7.99 0.27 8.89
C CYS A 38 -7.58 1.04 7.62
N CYS A 39 -7.51 0.34 6.48
CA CYS A 39 -7.30 0.98 5.17
C CYS A 39 -8.48 1.83 4.68
N GLY A 40 -9.53 1.99 5.49
CA GLY A 40 -10.64 2.90 5.21
C GLY A 40 -11.76 2.33 4.35
N THR A 41 -11.67 1.09 3.84
CA THR A 41 -12.75 0.49 3.02
C THR A 41 -14.07 0.39 3.78
N VAL A 42 -14.06 -0.21 4.98
CA VAL A 42 -15.25 -0.33 5.84
C VAL A 42 -15.61 1.03 6.45
N VAL A 43 -14.62 1.87 6.73
CA VAL A 43 -14.86 3.23 7.24
C VAL A 43 -15.64 4.05 6.20
N ALA A 44 -15.33 3.91 4.91
CA ALA A 44 -16.06 4.59 3.85
C ALA A 44 -17.53 4.17 3.81
N SER A 45 -17.81 2.86 3.94
CA SER A 45 -19.18 2.34 3.89
C SER A 45 -20.00 2.63 5.15
N ARG A 46 -19.36 2.75 6.32
CA ARG A 46 -20.05 2.95 7.61
C ARG A 46 -20.08 4.40 8.09
N HIS A 47 -19.04 5.18 7.77
CA HIS A 47 -18.80 6.51 8.33
C HIS A 47 -18.54 7.58 7.25
N GLY A 48 -18.63 7.20 5.97
CA GLY A 48 -18.53 8.10 4.83
C GLY A 48 -17.09 8.35 4.35
N LYS A 49 -17.02 8.95 3.16
CA LYS A 49 -15.78 9.19 2.42
C LYS A 49 -14.76 10.00 3.21
N GLU A 50 -15.18 11.08 3.86
CA GLU A 50 -14.28 11.96 4.62
C GLU A 50 -13.63 11.26 5.80
N ALA A 51 -14.38 10.44 6.54
CA ALA A 51 -13.81 9.63 7.61
C ALA A 51 -12.77 8.65 7.08
N SER A 52 -13.06 7.98 5.96
CA SER A 52 -12.11 7.08 5.29
C SER A 52 -10.82 7.80 4.86
N ILE A 53 -10.93 8.97 4.24
CA ILE A 53 -9.76 9.77 3.83
C ILE A 53 -8.91 10.15 5.03
N ARG A 54 -9.52 10.61 6.14
CA ARG A 54 -8.78 10.96 7.37
C ARG A 54 -8.02 9.75 7.93
N THR A 55 -8.67 8.59 8.04
CA THR A 55 -8.04 7.37 8.55
C THR A 55 -6.88 6.92 7.66
N ARG A 56 -7.05 6.92 6.33
CA ARG A 56 -5.99 6.53 5.40
C ARG A 56 -4.80 7.48 5.47
N ARG A 57 -5.05 8.80 5.48
CA ARG A 57 -4.00 9.80 5.57
C ARG A 57 -3.21 9.67 6.87
N ALA A 58 -3.88 9.49 8.01
CA ALA A 58 -3.20 9.30 9.29
C ALA A 58 -2.23 8.10 9.26
N ASN A 59 -2.60 7.00 8.59
CA ASN A 59 -1.74 5.81 8.47
C ASN A 59 -0.52 6.08 7.56
N ILE A 60 -0.72 6.75 6.42
CA ILE A 60 0.35 7.07 5.48
C ILE A 60 1.34 8.08 6.07
N GLU A 61 0.85 9.15 6.69
CA GLU A 61 1.72 10.16 7.29
C GLU A 61 2.50 9.63 8.49
N ASP A 62 1.92 8.72 9.29
CA ASP A 62 2.64 8.05 10.38
C ASP A 62 3.81 7.21 9.87
N ALA A 63 3.61 6.41 8.82
CA ALA A 63 4.69 5.62 8.22
C ALA A 63 5.77 6.52 7.59
N LYS A 64 5.37 7.59 6.89
CA LYS A 64 6.29 8.56 6.31
C LYS A 64 7.11 9.28 7.37
N ALA A 65 6.47 9.74 8.44
CA ALA A 65 7.14 10.41 9.55
C ALA A 65 8.13 9.50 10.29
N ALA A 66 7.87 8.18 10.30
CA ALA A 66 8.78 7.17 10.82
C ALA A 66 9.96 6.84 9.88
N GLY A 67 10.05 7.48 8.71
CA GLY A 67 11.14 7.30 7.76
C GLY A 67 11.04 6.03 6.91
N ALA A 68 9.83 5.46 6.75
CA ALA A 68 9.66 4.28 5.91
C ALA A 68 9.97 4.61 4.42
N GLU A 69 10.70 3.71 3.75
CA GLU A 69 10.97 3.77 2.30
C GLU A 69 10.00 2.90 1.50
N ALA A 70 9.37 1.92 2.17
CA ALA A 70 8.42 0.98 1.59
C ALA A 70 7.19 0.83 2.49
N PHE A 71 6.03 0.56 1.88
CA PHE A 71 4.77 0.36 2.59
C PHE A 71 4.21 -1.04 2.38
N ILE A 72 4.28 -1.87 3.43
CA ILE A 72 3.95 -3.29 3.36
C ILE A 72 2.45 -3.52 3.56
N LEU A 73 1.88 -4.29 2.64
CA LEU A 73 0.47 -4.62 2.56
C LEU A 73 0.29 -6.15 2.58
N GLN A 74 -0.75 -6.63 3.23
CA GLN A 74 -1.06 -8.07 3.29
C GLN A 74 -2.50 -8.41 2.92
N CYS A 75 -3.28 -7.40 2.53
CA CYS A 75 -4.68 -7.57 2.18
C CYS A 75 -4.95 -6.89 0.84
N PRO A 76 -5.61 -7.56 -0.12
CA PRO A 76 -5.94 -6.96 -1.41
C PRO A 76 -6.75 -5.66 -1.30
N LEU A 77 -7.67 -5.56 -0.33
CA LEU A 77 -8.42 -4.33 -0.09
C LEU A 77 -7.52 -3.20 0.43
N CYS A 78 -6.51 -3.52 1.23
CA CYS A 78 -5.54 -2.52 1.67
C CYS A 78 -4.72 -2.02 0.49
N ALA A 79 -4.27 -2.91 -0.40
CA ALA A 79 -3.56 -2.52 -1.61
C ALA A 79 -4.40 -1.58 -2.49
N LEU A 80 -5.67 -1.92 -2.74
CA LEU A 80 -6.60 -1.07 -3.51
C LEU A 80 -6.80 0.32 -2.91
N ASN A 81 -6.67 0.47 -1.59
CA ASN A 81 -7.00 1.72 -0.89
C ASN A 81 -5.80 2.54 -0.46
N LEU A 82 -4.61 1.94 -0.34
CA LEU A 82 -3.42 2.60 0.22
C LEU A 82 -2.22 2.64 -0.73
N ARG A 83 -2.13 1.75 -1.74
CA ARG A 83 -0.90 1.64 -2.55
C ARG A 83 -0.56 2.95 -3.27
N ASP A 84 -1.55 3.60 -3.87
CA ASP A 84 -1.33 4.83 -4.63
C ASP A 84 -0.98 5.99 -3.69
N MET A 85 -1.64 6.07 -2.52
CA MET A 85 -1.32 7.06 -1.49
C MET A 85 0.09 6.86 -0.90
N ALA A 86 0.51 5.63 -0.68
CA ALA A 86 1.87 5.33 -0.22
C ALA A 86 2.91 5.76 -1.25
N LYS A 87 2.66 5.44 -2.53
CA LYS A 87 3.53 5.83 -3.65
C LYS A 87 3.63 7.36 -3.79
N GLU A 88 2.50 8.06 -3.70
CA GLU A 88 2.44 9.53 -3.67
C GLU A 88 3.20 10.13 -2.48
N ALA A 89 3.24 9.43 -1.35
CA ALA A 89 3.98 9.83 -0.16
C ALA A 89 5.49 9.53 -0.24
N GLY A 90 5.96 8.89 -1.32
CA GLY A 90 7.37 8.54 -1.53
C GLY A 90 7.76 7.16 -1.00
N MET A 91 6.80 6.32 -0.63
CA MET A 91 7.03 4.96 -0.15
C MET A 91 6.62 3.95 -1.22
N GLU A 92 7.51 3.05 -1.63
CA GLU A 92 7.13 2.03 -2.62
C GLU A 92 6.22 0.96 -1.96
N PRO A 93 4.98 0.76 -2.45
CA PRO A 93 4.07 -0.20 -1.85
C PRO A 93 4.44 -1.63 -2.28
N TYR A 94 4.41 -2.58 -1.34
CA TYR A 94 4.60 -4.00 -1.65
C TYR A 94 3.57 -4.86 -0.95
N MET A 95 3.09 -5.91 -1.62
CA MET A 95 2.56 -7.05 -0.88
C MET A 95 3.73 -7.75 -0.16
N LEU A 96 3.52 -8.29 1.05
CA LEU A 96 4.60 -9.00 1.76
C LEU A 96 5.28 -10.07 0.88
N ALA A 97 4.48 -10.86 0.14
CA ALA A 97 5.01 -11.88 -0.77
C ALA A 97 5.91 -11.30 -1.88
N GLN A 98 5.66 -10.07 -2.34
CA GLN A 98 6.52 -9.42 -3.34
C GLN A 98 7.89 -9.07 -2.76
N LEU A 99 7.96 -8.68 -1.48
CA LEU A 99 9.25 -8.48 -0.81
C LEU A 99 10.02 -9.80 -0.70
N CYS A 100 9.35 -10.90 -0.38
CA CYS A 100 9.99 -12.22 -0.36
C CYS A 100 10.54 -12.60 -1.75
N SER A 101 9.77 -12.40 -2.83
CA SER A 101 10.26 -12.62 -4.19
C SER A 101 11.47 -11.76 -4.53
N LEU A 102 11.46 -10.47 -4.16
CA LEU A 102 12.62 -9.59 -4.38
C LEU A 102 13.87 -10.06 -3.64
N ALA A 103 13.71 -10.50 -2.39
CA ALA A 103 14.81 -11.04 -1.57
C ALA A 103 15.42 -12.33 -2.17
N LEU A 104 14.60 -13.12 -2.87
CA LEU A 104 15.04 -14.32 -3.60
C LEU A 104 15.64 -13.99 -4.98
N GLY A 105 15.71 -12.72 -5.38
CA GLY A 105 16.20 -12.29 -6.70
C GLY A 105 15.18 -12.49 -7.83
N GLU A 106 13.91 -12.74 -7.49
CA GLU A 106 12.82 -12.88 -8.45
C GLU A 106 12.23 -11.52 -8.85
N LYS A 107 11.51 -11.51 -9.98
CA LYS A 107 10.70 -10.36 -10.38
C LYS A 107 9.29 -10.49 -9.81
N PRO A 108 8.75 -9.47 -9.11
CA PRO A 108 7.36 -9.47 -8.68
C PRO A 108 6.41 -9.61 -9.88
N ALA A 109 5.30 -10.34 -9.68
CA ALA A 109 4.29 -10.61 -10.72
C ALA A 109 3.52 -9.36 -11.23
N GLY A 110 3.86 -8.16 -10.76
CA GLY A 110 3.17 -6.91 -11.12
C GLY A 110 3.80 -5.68 -10.45
N PRO A 111 3.20 -4.49 -10.62
CA PRO A 111 3.67 -3.26 -9.98
C PRO A 111 3.63 -3.37 -8.43
N GLY A 112 4.22 -2.41 -7.73
CA GLY A 112 4.21 -2.36 -6.27
C GLY A 112 2.81 -2.53 -5.68
N ALA A 113 2.62 -3.58 -4.88
CA ALA A 113 1.33 -4.04 -4.36
C ALA A 113 0.21 -4.23 -5.41
N GLY A 114 0.58 -4.53 -6.64
CA GLY A 114 -0.32 -4.89 -7.73
C GLY A 114 -1.05 -6.20 -7.44
N LEU A 115 -2.32 -6.29 -7.84
CA LEU A 115 -3.13 -7.51 -7.73
C LEU A 115 -3.07 -8.32 -9.02
N GLY A 116 -1.86 -8.42 -9.60
CA GLY A 116 -1.65 -8.97 -10.95
C GLY A 116 -2.15 -8.05 -12.07
N ASP A 117 -2.37 -6.76 -11.77
CA ASP A 117 -3.00 -5.80 -12.65
C ASP A 117 -2.00 -4.76 -13.18
N ASP A 118 -1.48 -4.93 -14.40
CA ASP A 118 -0.73 -3.88 -15.10
C ASP A 118 -1.69 -2.84 -15.71
N ARG A 119 -2.47 -2.15 -14.86
CA ARG A 119 -3.44 -1.10 -15.29
C ARG A 119 -2.81 0.09 -16.02
N GLY A 120 -1.51 0.04 -16.38
CA GLY A 120 -0.85 1.01 -17.24
C GLY A 120 -1.61 1.26 -18.54
N TRP A 121 -2.18 0.23 -19.16
CA TRP A 121 -2.96 0.38 -20.40
C TRP A 121 -4.29 1.13 -20.21
N LEU A 122 -4.86 1.15 -18.98
CA LEU A 122 -6.09 1.89 -18.66
C LEU A 122 -5.85 3.36 -18.32
N LYS A 123 -4.61 3.75 -17.97
CA LYS A 123 -4.30 5.13 -17.55
C LYS A 123 -4.62 6.15 -18.65
N ILE A 124 -4.31 5.81 -19.90
CA ILE A 124 -4.55 6.66 -21.07
C ILE A 124 -6.06 6.86 -21.33
N PRO A 125 -6.86 5.80 -21.53
CA PRO A 125 -8.30 5.98 -21.76
C PRO A 125 -9.03 6.62 -20.58
N ILE A 126 -8.66 6.31 -19.33
CA ILE A 126 -9.25 6.97 -18.14
C ILE A 126 -8.84 8.45 -18.09
N GLY A 127 -7.59 8.79 -18.39
CA GLY A 127 -7.11 10.18 -18.43
C GLY A 127 -7.85 11.02 -19.48
N ILE A 128 -8.15 10.44 -20.65
CA ILE A 128 -8.97 11.08 -21.68
C ILE A 128 -10.42 11.27 -21.18
N LEU A 129 -11.03 10.22 -20.62
CA LEU A 129 -12.42 10.26 -20.13
C LEU A 129 -12.63 11.22 -18.96
N THR A 130 -11.61 11.41 -18.13
CA THR A 130 -11.65 12.31 -16.96
C THR A 130 -11.17 13.72 -17.26
N GLY A 131 -10.74 13.99 -18.51
CA GLY A 131 -10.18 15.28 -18.92
C GLY A 131 -8.79 15.60 -18.34
N GLN A 132 -8.13 14.62 -17.71
CA GLN A 132 -6.77 14.74 -17.19
C GLN A 132 -5.70 14.71 -18.29
N ILE A 133 -6.03 14.16 -19.45
CA ILE A 133 -5.18 14.17 -20.66
C ILE A 133 -6.02 14.80 -21.78
N THR A 134 -5.61 15.96 -22.25
CA THR A 134 -6.36 16.73 -23.26
C THR A 134 -5.68 16.76 -24.61
N GLN A 135 -4.39 16.39 -24.69
CA GLN A 135 -3.65 16.32 -25.94
C GLN A 135 -2.78 15.05 -26.01
N LEU A 136 -2.85 14.31 -27.12
CA LEU A 136 -2.07 13.09 -27.35
C LEU A 136 -0.54 13.31 -27.29
N ASN A 137 -0.08 14.56 -27.45
CA ASN A 137 1.34 14.92 -27.31
C ASN A 137 1.87 14.79 -25.87
N GLU A 138 0.99 14.74 -24.87
CA GLU A 138 1.34 14.53 -23.45
C GLU A 138 1.78 13.08 -23.16
N LEU A 139 1.54 12.16 -24.09
CA LEU A 139 1.87 10.72 -23.98
C LEU A 139 3.28 10.35 -24.48
N ARG A 140 4.07 11.34 -24.95
CA ARG A 140 5.36 11.13 -25.64
C ARG A 140 6.61 11.42 -24.79
N LYS A 141 6.45 11.65 -23.48
CA LYS A 141 7.56 11.73 -22.51
C LYS A 141 7.62 10.46 -21.68
#